data_AF-A0A315W0B3-F1
#
_entry.id   AF-A0A315W0B3-F1
#
_cell.length_a   1.000
_cell.length_b   1.000
_cell.length_c   1.000
_cell.angle_alpha   90.00
_cell.angle_beta   90.00
_cell.angle_gamma   90.00
#
_symmetry.space_group_name_H-M   'P 1'
#
loop_
_entity.id
_entity.type
_entity.pdbx_description
1 polymer ?
#
loop_
_entity_poly.entity_id
_entity_poly.type
_entity_poly.pdbx_seq_one_letter_code
_entity_poly.pdbx_strand_id
1 'polypeptide(L)'
;MFLSKQEDQLAQELSCPICLQLYNDPVVLPCGHNFCLACISKSADSTDNGKEPLRCPECREPHDGVDTLQKNVKLSNIVESFQASSQNIYEEILDVIKPANREADNVIVCDQCIDDKTPAVKTCLKCEVSLCFRHLQKHNERESFKTHSLVEPLKDVGSRACPDHNLPLEYFCSNDMKSLCFTCLEGHNETHDVLTVSVAEEEMRQALESRSKVVSSRLQLTECLLQKTQEDQGVSEAVGDKIVNKAVSLMDSMAGIVD
;
A
#
# COMPACT_ATOMS: atom_id res chain seq x y z
N MET A 1 -3.60 2.72 3.80
CA MET A 1 -4.16 4.09 3.76
C MET A 1 -5.62 3.97 3.36
N PHE A 2 -6.53 4.63 4.08
CA PHE A 2 -7.94 4.72 3.70
C PHE A 2 -8.05 5.72 2.55
N LEU A 3 -8.75 5.36 1.47
CA LEU A 3 -9.05 6.28 0.38
C LEU A 3 -9.90 7.44 0.91
N SER A 4 -9.77 8.62 0.31
CA SER A 4 -10.61 9.76 0.67
C SER A 4 -12.07 9.49 0.27
N LYS A 5 -13.03 10.07 0.99
CA LYS A 5 -14.48 9.90 0.73
C LYS A 5 -14.89 10.22 -0.72
N GLN A 6 -14.15 11.09 -1.41
CA GLN A 6 -14.38 11.41 -2.83
C GLN A 6 -13.84 10.33 -3.77
N GLU A 7 -12.70 9.72 -3.46
CA GLU A 7 -12.15 8.59 -4.22
C GLU A 7 -13.00 7.34 -4.08
N ASP A 8 -13.56 7.09 -2.88
CA ASP A 8 -14.50 5.99 -2.65
C ASP A 8 -15.77 6.13 -3.50
N GLN A 9 -16.31 7.34 -3.58
CA GLN A 9 -17.50 7.62 -4.39
C GLN A 9 -17.21 7.45 -5.88
N LEU A 10 -16.05 7.93 -6.35
CA LEU A 10 -15.65 7.75 -7.74
C LEU A 10 -15.35 6.28 -8.08
N ALA A 11 -14.75 5.52 -7.16
CA ALA A 11 -14.52 4.09 -7.33
C ALA A 11 -15.85 3.33 -7.48
N GLN A 12 -16.88 3.72 -6.74
CA GLN A 12 -18.21 3.12 -6.85
C GLN A 12 -18.85 3.37 -8.23
N GLU A 13 -18.74 4.60 -8.76
CA GLU A 13 -19.24 4.95 -10.10
C GLU A 13 -18.47 4.21 -11.22
N LEU A 14 -17.20 3.89 -10.99
CA LEU A 14 -16.35 3.15 -11.91
C LEU A 14 -16.38 1.63 -11.70
N SER A 15 -17.31 1.14 -10.88
CA SER A 15 -17.46 -0.29 -10.58
C SER A 15 -18.57 -0.94 -11.40
N CYS A 16 -18.31 -2.17 -11.84
CA CYS A 16 -19.30 -2.99 -12.50
C CYS A 16 -20.35 -3.47 -11.50
N PRO A 17 -21.65 -3.34 -11.80
CA PRO A 17 -22.74 -3.72 -10.89
C PRO A 17 -22.87 -5.24 -10.68
N ILE A 18 -22.21 -6.06 -11.50
CA ILE A 18 -22.24 -7.53 -11.37
C ILE A 18 -21.13 -8.03 -10.45
N CYS A 19 -19.86 -7.67 -10.70
CA CYS A 19 -18.74 -8.13 -9.88
C CYS A 19 -18.38 -7.19 -8.73
N LEU A 20 -18.94 -5.98 -8.70
CA LEU A 20 -18.65 -4.93 -7.72
C LEU A 20 -17.16 -4.57 -7.64
N GLN A 21 -16.44 -4.76 -8.75
CA GLN A 21 -15.05 -4.36 -8.95
C GLN A 21 -15.00 -3.26 -10.03
N LEU A 22 -13.91 -2.51 -10.08
CA LEU A 22 -13.63 -1.61 -11.20
C LEU A 22 -13.78 -2.34 -12.54
N TYR A 23 -14.33 -1.65 -13.54
CA TYR A 23 -14.58 -2.28 -14.83
C TYR A 23 -13.30 -2.86 -15.46
N ASN A 24 -13.36 -4.15 -15.80
CA ASN A 24 -12.34 -4.84 -16.57
C ASN A 24 -12.92 -5.22 -17.93
N ASP A 25 -12.33 -4.69 -19.01
CA ASP A 25 -12.90 -4.76 -20.36
C ASP A 25 -14.40 -4.39 -20.40
N PRO A 26 -14.78 -3.16 -20.02
CA PRO A 26 -16.16 -2.72 -20.05
C PRO A 26 -16.74 -2.78 -21.46
N VAL A 27 -17.93 -3.36 -21.59
CA VAL A 27 -18.76 -3.33 -22.79
C VAL A 27 -20.04 -2.56 -22.51
N VAL A 28 -20.57 -1.92 -23.56
CA VAL A 28 -21.80 -1.13 -23.48
C VAL A 28 -22.95 -1.87 -24.17
N LEU A 29 -24.08 -2.00 -23.48
CA LEU A 29 -25.32 -2.51 -24.06
C LEU A 29 -26.04 -1.41 -24.86
N PRO A 30 -26.95 -1.77 -25.78
CA PRO A 30 -27.77 -0.79 -26.50
C PRO A 30 -28.56 0.17 -25.60
N CYS A 31 -28.90 -0.29 -24.39
CA CYS A 31 -29.55 0.52 -23.36
C CYS A 31 -28.63 1.55 -22.68
N GLY A 32 -27.32 1.55 -22.98
CA GLY A 32 -26.32 2.46 -22.43
C GLY A 32 -25.65 2.02 -21.12
N HIS A 33 -26.10 0.91 -20.51
CA HIS A 33 -25.47 0.34 -19.30
C HIS A 33 -24.17 -0.38 -19.63
N ASN A 34 -23.25 -0.40 -18.68
CA ASN A 34 -21.89 -0.92 -18.88
C ASN A 34 -21.63 -2.09 -17.93
N PHE A 35 -20.93 -3.12 -18.42
CA PHE A 35 -20.56 -4.29 -17.63
C PHE A 35 -19.19 -4.79 -18.07
N CYS A 36 -18.48 -5.52 -17.22
CA CYS A 36 -17.30 -6.26 -17.67
C CYS A 36 -17.73 -7.31 -18.70
N LEU A 37 -16.96 -7.49 -19.78
CA LEU A 37 -17.24 -8.49 -20.81
C LEU A 37 -17.47 -9.89 -20.20
N ALA A 38 -16.61 -10.30 -19.27
CA ALA A 38 -16.74 -11.58 -18.59
C ALA A 38 -18.00 -11.69 -17.72
N CYS A 39 -18.49 -10.58 -17.16
CA CYS A 39 -19.68 -10.57 -16.32
C CYS A 39 -20.96 -10.73 -17.15
N ILE A 40 -21.07 -9.99 -18.26
CA ILE A 40 -22.25 -10.08 -19.12
C ILE A 40 -22.29 -11.42 -19.88
N SER A 41 -21.12 -11.97 -20.27
CA SER A 41 -21.01 -13.31 -20.88
C SER A 41 -21.60 -14.39 -19.97
N LYS A 42 -21.19 -14.41 -18.70
CA LYS A 42 -21.70 -15.39 -17.72
C LYS A 42 -23.19 -15.26 -17.44
N SER A 43 -23.73 -14.03 -17.47
CA SER A 43 -25.17 -13.83 -17.33
C SER A 43 -25.96 -14.37 -18.51
N ALA A 44 -25.37 -14.38 -19.71
CA ALA A 44 -25.98 -14.94 -20.91
C ALA A 44 -25.97 -16.47 -20.93
N ASP A 45 -24.91 -17.10 -20.41
CA ASP A 45 -24.81 -18.57 -20.30
C ASP A 45 -25.88 -19.18 -19.36
N SER A 46 -26.41 -18.38 -18.43
CA SER A 46 -27.45 -18.82 -17.47
C SER A 46 -28.86 -18.88 -18.09
N THR A 47 -29.03 -18.37 -19.31
CA THR A 47 -30.31 -18.24 -20.03
C THR A 47 -30.47 -19.25 -21.18
N ASP A 48 -29.77 -20.38 -21.13
CA ASP A 48 -29.70 -21.46 -22.15
C ASP A 48 -31.02 -22.25 -22.40
N ASN A 49 -32.15 -21.55 -22.48
CA ASN A 49 -33.43 -22.09 -22.95
C ASN A 49 -33.89 -21.37 -24.24
N GLY A 50 -32.96 -21.02 -25.13
CA GLY A 50 -33.13 -20.82 -26.58
C GLY A 50 -34.30 -19.99 -27.14
N LYS A 51 -35.06 -19.26 -26.32
CA LYS A 51 -36.31 -18.59 -26.74
C LYS A 51 -36.58 -17.23 -26.10
N GLU A 52 -35.84 -16.83 -25.06
CA GLU A 52 -35.97 -15.50 -24.47
C GLU A 52 -34.81 -14.58 -24.88
N PRO A 53 -35.09 -13.31 -25.22
CA PRO A 53 -34.04 -12.35 -25.52
C PRO A 53 -33.20 -12.10 -24.27
N LEU A 54 -31.88 -12.00 -24.43
CA LEU A 54 -30.98 -11.63 -23.35
C LEU A 54 -31.33 -10.24 -22.84
N ARG A 55 -31.28 -10.03 -21.53
CA ARG A 55 -31.74 -8.80 -20.90
C ARG A 55 -30.64 -8.13 -20.10
N CYS A 56 -30.60 -6.81 -20.16
CA CYS A 56 -29.73 -6.00 -19.32
C CYS A 56 -29.98 -6.30 -17.83
N PRO A 57 -28.95 -6.63 -17.02
CA PRO A 57 -29.11 -6.88 -15.59
C PRO A 57 -29.64 -5.69 -14.78
N GLU A 58 -29.49 -4.45 -15.28
CA GLU A 58 -29.95 -3.23 -14.60
C GLU A 58 -31.37 -2.84 -15.01
N CYS A 59 -31.63 -2.61 -16.31
CA CYS A 59 -32.91 -2.10 -16.79
C CYS A 59 -33.83 -3.16 -17.42
N ARG A 60 -33.36 -4.39 -17.58
CA ARG A 60 -34.07 -5.53 -18.20
C ARG A 60 -34.47 -5.35 -19.66
N GLU A 61 -33.92 -4.34 -20.34
CA GLU A 61 -34.09 -4.15 -21.78
C GLU A 61 -33.40 -5.28 -22.57
N PRO A 62 -34.04 -5.77 -23.66
CA PRO A 62 -33.49 -6.85 -24.48
C PRO A 62 -32.27 -6.40 -25.30
N HIS A 63 -31.34 -7.32 -25.55
CA HIS A 63 -30.19 -7.11 -26.45
C HIS A 63 -29.83 -8.37 -27.26
N ASP A 64 -29.13 -8.16 -28.37
CA ASP A 64 -28.93 -9.15 -29.44
C ASP A 64 -27.75 -10.13 -29.21
N GLY A 65 -27.30 -10.31 -27.97
CA GLY A 65 -26.10 -11.13 -27.69
C GLY A 65 -24.95 -10.38 -27.06
N VAL A 66 -23.94 -11.14 -26.67
CA VAL A 66 -22.65 -10.62 -26.17
C VAL A 66 -21.67 -10.38 -27.31
N ASP A 67 -21.78 -11.16 -28.39
CA ASP A 67 -20.91 -11.07 -29.57
C ASP A 67 -21.03 -9.75 -30.34
N THR A 68 -22.16 -9.04 -30.18
CA THR A 68 -22.43 -7.75 -30.83
C THR A 68 -22.05 -6.56 -29.97
N LEU A 69 -21.66 -6.77 -28.71
CA LEU A 69 -21.37 -5.69 -27.77
C LEU A 69 -20.03 -5.04 -28.09
N GLN A 70 -20.03 -3.71 -28.11
CA GLN A 70 -18.80 -2.94 -28.32
C GLN A 70 -18.11 -2.63 -27.00
N LYS A 71 -16.78 -2.73 -26.99
CA LYS A 71 -15.95 -2.30 -25.87
C LYS A 71 -16.08 -0.79 -25.68
N ASN A 72 -16.36 -0.35 -24.46
CA ASN A 72 -16.37 1.06 -24.10
C ASN A 72 -14.94 1.51 -23.78
N VAL A 73 -14.19 1.84 -24.82
CA VAL A 73 -12.78 2.27 -24.72
C VAL A 73 -12.62 3.49 -23.82
N LYS A 74 -13.58 4.43 -23.82
CA LYS A 74 -13.51 5.62 -22.96
C LYS A 74 -13.58 5.23 -21.49
N LEU A 75 -14.50 4.34 -21.12
CA LEU A 75 -14.63 3.85 -19.76
C LEU A 75 -13.39 3.03 -19.33
N SER A 76 -12.81 2.24 -20.24
CA SER A 76 -11.51 1.59 -20.00
C SER A 76 -10.42 2.61 -19.64
N ASN A 77 -10.25 3.65 -20.47
CA ASN A 77 -9.22 4.66 -20.24
C ASN A 77 -9.42 5.43 -18.92
N ILE A 78 -10.68 5.70 -18.54
CA ILE A 78 -11.01 6.38 -17.27
C ILE A 78 -10.64 5.49 -16.09
N VAL A 79 -10.96 4.20 -16.14
CA VAL A 79 -10.62 3.24 -15.08
C VAL A 79 -9.11 3.07 -14.97
N GLU A 80 -8.40 2.97 -16.08
CA GLU A 80 -6.93 2.91 -16.13
C GLU A 80 -6.30 4.18 -15.54
N SER A 81 -6.82 5.36 -15.90
CA SER A 81 -6.34 6.64 -15.37
C SER A 81 -6.63 6.79 -13.87
N PHE A 82 -7.81 6.34 -13.43
CA PHE A 82 -8.18 6.31 -12.01
C PHE A 82 -7.23 5.40 -11.23
N GLN A 83 -7.01 4.17 -11.73
CA GLN A 83 -6.05 3.23 -11.14
C GLN A 83 -4.64 3.82 -11.10
N ALA A 84 -4.15 4.45 -12.17
CA ALA A 84 -2.84 5.09 -12.21
C ALA A 84 -2.74 6.26 -11.21
N SER A 85 -3.79 7.07 -11.08
CA SER A 85 -3.82 8.19 -10.12
C SER A 85 -3.88 7.72 -8.66
N SER A 86 -4.61 6.64 -8.37
CA SER A 86 -4.60 5.96 -7.07
C SER A 86 -3.33 5.12 -6.85
N GLN A 87 -2.57 4.82 -7.91
CA GLN A 87 -1.29 4.10 -7.90
C GLN A 87 -0.11 5.01 -8.27
N ASN A 88 -0.01 6.21 -7.67
CA ASN A 88 1.27 6.92 -7.52
C ASN A 88 2.22 6.16 -6.54
N ILE A 89 2.43 4.88 -6.82
CA ILE A 89 3.28 3.94 -6.09
C ILE A 89 4.02 3.03 -7.09
N TYR A 90 3.53 2.82 -8.33
CA TYR A 90 4.15 1.85 -9.24
C TYR A 90 5.36 2.39 -10.04
N GLU A 91 5.33 3.65 -10.49
CA GLU A 91 6.45 4.27 -11.23
C GLU A 91 7.56 4.79 -10.29
N GLU A 92 7.22 5.32 -9.11
CA GLU A 92 8.22 5.83 -8.15
C GLU A 92 9.06 4.71 -7.50
N ILE A 93 8.52 3.49 -7.44
CA ILE A 93 9.26 2.30 -6.98
C ILE A 93 10.27 1.83 -8.04
N LEU A 94 10.01 2.01 -9.34
CA LEU A 94 10.92 1.58 -10.40
C LEU A 94 12.16 2.48 -10.53
N ASP A 95 12.06 3.77 -10.15
CA ASP A 95 13.20 4.69 -10.17
C ASP A 95 14.01 4.67 -8.85
N VAL A 96 13.38 4.36 -7.71
CA VAL A 96 14.08 4.13 -6.42
C VAL A 96 14.79 2.76 -6.39
N ILE A 97 14.33 1.76 -7.16
CA ILE A 97 14.97 0.43 -7.29
C ILE A 97 16.00 0.37 -8.44
N LYS A 98 16.52 1.51 -8.91
CA LYS A 98 17.80 1.52 -9.63
C LYS A 98 18.93 2.17 -8.82
N PRO A 99 19.46 1.50 -7.78
CA PRO A 99 20.86 1.66 -7.46
C PRO A 99 21.68 0.75 -8.38
N ALA A 100 22.62 1.37 -9.09
CA ALA A 100 23.70 0.66 -9.75
C ALA A 100 24.38 -0.28 -8.75
N ASN A 101 24.45 -1.57 -9.09
CA ASN A 101 25.12 -2.63 -8.34
C ASN A 101 24.39 -3.11 -7.07
N ARG A 102 23.50 -4.11 -7.21
CA ARG A 102 23.47 -5.29 -6.33
C ARG A 102 22.57 -6.38 -6.93
N GLU A 103 22.94 -7.61 -6.65
CA GLU A 103 22.59 -8.84 -7.34
C GLU A 103 21.08 -9.12 -7.38
N ALA A 104 20.63 -9.66 -8.53
CA ALA A 104 19.24 -9.92 -8.90
C ALA A 104 18.57 -11.10 -8.16
N ASP A 105 18.82 -11.24 -6.85
CA ASP A 105 18.55 -12.49 -6.11
C ASP A 105 17.53 -12.36 -4.96
N ASN A 106 16.78 -11.25 -4.90
CA ASN A 106 15.80 -10.97 -3.84
C ASN A 106 14.40 -10.57 -4.35
N VAL A 107 13.99 -11.06 -5.53
CA VAL A 107 12.59 -10.95 -5.94
C VAL A 107 11.80 -12.10 -5.32
N ILE A 108 11.03 -11.80 -4.27
CA ILE A 108 10.16 -12.79 -3.61
C ILE A 108 8.94 -13.01 -4.48
N VAL A 109 8.68 -14.26 -4.83
CA VAL A 109 7.58 -14.65 -5.74
C VAL A 109 6.33 -15.06 -4.98
N CYS A 110 5.19 -15.06 -5.67
CA CYS A 110 3.93 -15.50 -5.10
C CYS A 110 3.85 -17.03 -5.02
N ASP A 111 3.48 -17.54 -3.84
CA ASP A 111 3.35 -18.99 -3.58
C ASP A 111 2.10 -19.64 -4.18
N GLN A 112 1.15 -18.84 -4.67
CA GLN A 112 -0.17 -19.31 -5.11
C GLN A 112 -0.36 -19.25 -6.64
N CYS A 113 0.64 -18.74 -7.37
CA CYS A 113 0.60 -18.75 -8.84
C CYS A 113 1.07 -20.11 -9.37
N ILE A 114 0.27 -20.71 -10.24
CA ILE A 114 0.55 -22.03 -10.82
C ILE A 114 1.52 -21.92 -12.00
N ASP A 115 1.40 -20.87 -12.81
CA ASP A 115 2.09 -20.80 -14.11
C ASP A 115 3.09 -19.63 -14.24
N ASP A 116 2.96 -18.58 -13.43
CA ASP A 116 3.78 -17.37 -13.52
C ASP A 116 4.54 -17.06 -12.22
N LYS A 117 5.85 -16.80 -12.32
CA LYS A 117 6.69 -16.29 -11.21
C LYS A 117 6.40 -14.81 -10.94
N THR A 118 5.16 -14.49 -10.61
CA THR A 118 4.76 -13.12 -10.30
C THR A 118 5.37 -12.69 -8.97
N PRO A 119 5.92 -11.47 -8.87
CA PRO A 119 6.43 -10.95 -7.61
C PRO A 119 5.29 -10.85 -6.58
N ALA A 120 5.59 -11.25 -5.35
CA ALA A 120 4.71 -11.04 -4.23
C ALA A 120 4.72 -9.57 -3.82
N VAL A 121 3.56 -9.07 -3.39
CA VAL A 121 3.40 -7.68 -2.91
C VAL A 121 3.21 -7.64 -1.38
N LYS A 122 2.71 -8.73 -0.80
CA LYS A 122 2.56 -8.88 0.66
C LYS A 122 2.77 -10.32 1.07
N THR A 123 3.24 -10.47 2.30
CA THR A 123 3.29 -11.74 3.01
C THR A 123 2.23 -11.75 4.10
N CYS A 124 1.40 -12.80 4.12
CA CYS A 124 0.46 -13.05 5.21
C CYS A 124 1.18 -13.86 6.31
N LEU A 125 1.36 -13.25 7.49
CA LEU A 125 2.04 -13.90 8.61
C LEU A 125 1.26 -15.05 9.24
N LYS A 126 -0.07 -15.09 9.02
CA LYS A 126 -0.94 -16.13 9.57
C LYS A 126 -1.18 -17.30 8.62
N CYS A 127 -1.13 -17.06 7.31
CA CYS A 127 -1.18 -18.11 6.29
C CYS A 127 0.20 -18.59 5.86
N GLU A 128 1.26 -17.89 6.30
CA GLU A 128 2.64 -18.15 5.95
C GLU A 128 2.93 -18.17 4.44
N VAL A 129 2.23 -17.30 3.69
CA VAL A 129 2.32 -17.22 2.22
C VAL A 129 2.57 -15.80 1.75
N SER A 130 3.40 -15.70 0.71
CA SER A 130 3.66 -14.52 -0.09
C SER A 130 2.70 -14.47 -1.28
N LEU A 131 1.97 -13.38 -1.40
CA LEU A 131 0.86 -13.20 -2.34
C LEU A 131 1.16 -12.06 -3.32
N CYS A 132 0.98 -12.32 -4.61
CA CYS A 132 0.86 -11.25 -5.61
C CYS A 132 -0.46 -10.52 -5.44
N PHE A 133 -0.62 -9.37 -6.10
CA PHE A 133 -1.80 -8.52 -5.97
C PHE A 133 -3.13 -9.29 -6.14
N ARG A 134 -3.22 -10.15 -7.17
CA ARG A 134 -4.41 -10.96 -7.46
C ARG A 134 -4.78 -11.92 -6.33
N HIS A 135 -3.79 -12.58 -5.73
CA HIS A 135 -4.02 -13.52 -4.63
C HIS A 135 -4.24 -12.80 -3.30
N LEU A 136 -3.63 -11.64 -3.11
CA LEU A 136 -3.89 -10.78 -1.96
C LEU A 136 -5.34 -10.24 -1.96
N GLN A 137 -5.86 -9.87 -3.12
CA GLN A 137 -7.26 -9.41 -3.25
C GLN A 137 -8.23 -10.50 -2.80
N LYS A 138 -8.10 -11.72 -3.34
CA LYS A 138 -8.92 -12.88 -2.93
C LYS A 138 -8.74 -13.24 -1.45
N HIS A 139 -7.54 -13.06 -0.93
CA HIS A 139 -7.25 -13.24 0.48
C HIS A 139 -8.05 -12.25 1.33
N ASN A 140 -8.15 -10.98 0.92
CA ASN A 140 -8.88 -9.95 1.67
C ASN A 140 -10.41 -9.96 1.45
N GLU A 141 -10.91 -10.62 0.41
CA GLU A 141 -12.36 -10.78 0.20
C GLU A 141 -13.02 -11.67 1.27
N ARG A 142 -12.28 -12.66 1.79
CA ARG A 142 -12.79 -13.59 2.81
C ARG A 142 -12.75 -12.96 4.20
N GLU A 143 -13.89 -12.90 4.89
CA GLU A 143 -13.98 -12.30 6.23
C GLU A 143 -13.02 -12.90 7.25
N SER A 144 -12.80 -14.22 7.18
CA SER A 144 -11.85 -14.93 8.07
C SER A 144 -10.39 -14.47 7.91
N PHE A 145 -10.05 -13.91 6.75
CA PHE A 145 -8.68 -13.58 6.35
C PHE A 145 -8.38 -12.08 6.39
N LYS A 146 -9.41 -11.22 6.43
CA LYS A 146 -9.26 -9.76 6.62
C LYS A 146 -8.50 -9.36 7.89
N THR A 147 -8.54 -10.22 8.91
CA THR A 147 -7.87 -9.99 10.20
C THR A 147 -6.42 -10.46 10.23
N HIS A 148 -5.91 -11.03 9.14
CA HIS A 148 -4.55 -11.52 9.11
C HIS A 148 -3.56 -10.38 8.93
N SER A 149 -2.46 -10.42 9.70
CA SER A 149 -1.37 -9.45 9.58
C SER A 149 -0.62 -9.63 8.25
N LEU A 150 -0.58 -8.57 7.45
CA LEU A 150 0.09 -8.52 6.15
C LEU A 150 1.30 -7.58 6.23
N VAL A 151 2.48 -8.11 5.93
CA VAL A 151 3.75 -7.37 5.95
C VAL A 151 4.37 -7.32 4.55
N GLU A 152 5.45 -6.56 4.38
CA GLU A 152 6.25 -6.59 3.15
C GLU A 152 6.68 -8.03 2.80
N PRO A 153 6.86 -8.36 1.52
CA PRO A 153 7.28 -9.70 1.11
C PRO A 153 8.52 -10.13 1.90
N LEU A 154 8.41 -11.24 2.64
CA LEU A 154 9.52 -11.83 3.39
C LEU A 154 10.03 -13.06 2.63
N LYS A 155 11.35 -13.16 2.50
CA LYS A 155 12.02 -14.30 1.85
C LYS A 155 11.74 -15.61 2.59
N ASP A 156 11.53 -15.50 3.90
CA ASP A 156 11.35 -16.61 4.82
C ASP A 156 10.09 -16.40 5.69
N VAL A 157 8.92 -16.51 5.07
CA VAL A 157 7.65 -16.52 5.82
C VAL A 157 7.51 -17.80 6.66
N GLY A 158 8.07 -18.90 6.13
CA GLY A 158 8.02 -20.23 6.73
C GLY A 158 9.24 -20.62 7.57
N SER A 159 10.27 -19.78 7.73
CA SER A 159 11.43 -20.12 8.58
C SER A 159 11.16 -19.88 10.07
N ARG A 160 9.93 -20.16 10.52
CA ARG A 160 9.63 -20.37 11.95
C ARG A 160 10.04 -21.77 12.39
N ALA A 161 10.67 -22.55 11.52
CA ALA A 161 11.28 -23.81 11.87
C ALA A 161 12.76 -23.59 12.25
N CYS A 162 13.19 -24.24 13.33
CA CYS A 162 14.60 -24.31 13.68
C CYS A 162 15.39 -24.94 12.52
N PRO A 163 16.50 -24.33 12.07
CA PRO A 163 17.27 -24.87 10.95
C PRO A 163 17.87 -26.25 11.24
N ASP A 164 18.16 -26.55 12.51
CA ASP A 164 18.78 -27.80 12.93
C ASP A 164 17.75 -28.91 13.21
N HIS A 165 16.59 -28.54 13.76
CA HIS A 165 15.60 -29.51 14.26
C HIS A 165 14.30 -29.53 13.43
N ASN A 166 14.12 -28.57 12.52
CA ASN A 166 12.90 -28.36 11.75
C ASN A 166 11.62 -28.29 12.60
N LEU A 167 11.75 -27.87 13.87
CA LEU A 167 10.68 -27.71 14.83
C LEU A 167 10.28 -26.23 14.98
N PRO A 168 9.02 -25.93 15.33
CA PRO A 168 8.58 -24.56 15.57
C PRO A 168 9.46 -23.80 16.58
N LEU A 169 9.79 -22.57 16.25
CA LEU A 169 10.50 -21.62 17.10
C LEU A 169 9.50 -20.93 18.02
N GLU A 170 9.28 -21.50 19.20
CA GLU A 170 8.29 -21.02 20.19
C GLU A 170 8.90 -20.21 21.34
N TYR A 171 10.24 -20.23 21.44
CA TYR A 171 10.99 -19.55 22.50
C TYR A 171 11.94 -18.50 21.93
N PHE A 172 12.36 -17.54 22.75
CA PHE A 172 13.30 -16.48 22.40
C PHE A 172 14.25 -16.23 23.56
N CYS A 173 15.55 -16.28 23.30
CA CYS A 173 16.57 -15.92 24.27
C CYS A 173 16.93 -14.43 24.14
N SER A 174 16.71 -13.67 25.22
CA SER A 174 17.01 -12.24 25.31
C SER A 174 18.51 -11.96 25.27
N ASN A 175 19.32 -12.86 25.83
CA ASN A 175 20.78 -12.71 25.85
C ASN A 175 21.41 -12.91 24.48
N ASP A 176 20.99 -13.95 23.75
CA ASP A 176 21.55 -14.29 22.45
C ASP A 176 20.82 -13.64 21.28
N MET A 177 19.68 -13.00 21.55
CA MET A 177 18.79 -12.38 20.56
C MET A 177 18.36 -13.38 19.46
N LYS A 178 18.00 -14.60 19.87
CA LYS A 178 17.68 -15.72 18.97
C LYS A 178 16.41 -16.43 19.37
N SER A 179 15.61 -16.81 18.37
CA SER A 179 14.48 -17.71 18.54
C SER A 179 14.93 -19.17 18.62
N LEU A 180 14.33 -19.95 19.51
CA LEU A 180 14.69 -21.33 19.83
C LEU A 180 13.46 -22.24 19.66
N CYS A 181 13.67 -23.48 19.20
CA CYS A 181 12.67 -24.54 19.31
C CYS A 181 12.81 -25.28 20.65
N PHE A 182 11.87 -26.18 20.94
CA PHE A 182 11.89 -26.98 22.17
C PHE A 182 13.22 -27.75 22.39
N THR A 183 13.81 -28.33 21.34
CA THR A 183 15.09 -29.05 21.46
C THR A 183 16.28 -28.10 21.69
N CYS A 184 16.27 -26.91 21.08
CA CYS A 184 17.28 -25.88 21.33
C CYS A 184 17.19 -25.32 22.76
N LEU A 185 15.98 -25.29 23.33
CA LEU A 185 15.74 -24.87 24.71
C LEU A 185 16.38 -25.86 25.69
N GLU A 186 16.24 -27.16 25.47
CA GLU A 186 16.86 -28.19 26.33
C GLU A 186 18.40 -28.12 26.35
N GLY A 187 19.01 -27.67 25.25
CA GLY A 187 20.45 -27.42 25.15
C GLY A 187 20.90 -26.07 25.74
N HIS A 188 19.96 -25.22 26.16
CA HIS A 188 20.22 -23.92 26.74
C HIS A 188 20.32 -24.04 28.27
N ASN A 189 21.41 -23.52 28.85
CA ASN A 189 21.63 -23.58 30.29
C ASN A 189 20.76 -22.57 31.05
N GLU A 190 20.56 -22.80 32.36
CA GLU A 190 19.77 -21.96 33.28
C GLU A 190 20.24 -20.49 33.42
N THR A 191 21.36 -20.11 32.78
CA THR A 191 21.95 -18.76 32.88
C THR A 191 21.45 -17.78 31.83
N HIS A 192 20.65 -18.23 30.87
CA HIS A 192 20.12 -17.37 29.80
C HIS A 192 18.65 -17.08 30.07
N ASP A 193 18.27 -15.82 29.91
CA ASP A 193 16.88 -15.39 29.97
C ASP A 193 16.17 -15.84 28.69
N VAL A 194 15.24 -16.77 28.86
CA VAL A 194 14.46 -17.34 27.77
C VAL A 194 12.98 -17.12 28.03
N LEU A 195 12.34 -16.46 27.08
CA LEU A 195 10.93 -16.14 27.08
C LEU A 195 10.23 -16.96 25.99
N THR A 196 8.91 -17.06 26.07
CA THR A 196 8.14 -17.49 24.90
C THR A 196 8.15 -16.37 23.86
N VAL A 197 8.05 -16.72 22.58
CA VAL A 197 8.02 -15.73 21.49
C VAL A 197 6.91 -14.70 21.68
N SER A 198 5.74 -15.11 22.20
CA SER A 198 4.64 -14.18 22.48
C SER A 198 4.98 -13.14 23.54
N VAL A 199 5.72 -13.50 24.58
CA VAL A 199 6.11 -12.55 25.65
C VAL A 199 7.22 -11.64 25.15
N ALA A 200 8.24 -12.21 24.48
CA ALA A 200 9.32 -11.43 23.88
C ALA A 200 8.81 -10.43 22.83
N GLU A 201 7.81 -10.83 22.03
CA GLU A 201 7.17 -9.94 21.05
C GLU A 201 6.51 -8.75 21.73
N GLU A 202 5.74 -8.98 22.79
CA GLU A 202 5.04 -7.91 23.51
C GLU A 202 6.03 -6.96 24.19
N GLU A 203 7.05 -7.48 24.87
CA GLU A 203 8.07 -6.64 25.51
C GLU A 203 8.86 -5.82 24.48
N MET A 204 9.28 -6.43 23.38
CA MET A 204 9.98 -5.73 22.30
C MET A 204 9.07 -4.66 21.66
N ARG A 205 7.79 -4.97 21.46
CA ARG A 205 6.81 -4.01 20.92
C ARG A 205 6.65 -2.81 21.84
N GLN A 206 6.45 -3.03 23.14
CA GLN A 206 6.36 -1.95 24.13
C GLN A 206 7.66 -1.11 24.21
N ALA A 207 8.82 -1.76 24.15
CA ALA A 207 10.12 -1.09 24.12
C ALA A 207 10.28 -0.23 22.85
N LEU A 208 9.85 -0.71 21.69
CA LEU A 208 9.89 0.06 20.44
C LEU A 208 8.91 1.23 20.47
N GLU A 209 7.68 1.03 20.96
CA GLU A 209 6.68 2.10 21.08
C GLU A 209 7.14 3.22 22.01
N SER A 210 7.71 2.88 23.17
CA SER A 210 8.23 3.87 24.11
C SER A 210 9.38 4.67 23.51
N ARG A 211 10.33 4.00 22.84
CA ARG A 211 11.43 4.67 22.13
C ARG A 211 10.93 5.53 20.98
N SER A 212 9.96 5.06 20.21
CA SER A 212 9.34 5.80 19.11
C SER A 212 8.69 7.09 19.61
N LYS A 213 7.95 7.04 20.72
CA LYS A 213 7.39 8.24 21.38
C LYS A 213 8.47 9.24 21.76
N VAL A 214 9.57 8.78 22.37
CA VAL A 214 10.69 9.67 22.74
C VAL A 214 11.30 10.33 21.50
N VAL A 215 11.53 9.57 20.42
CA VAL A 215 12.08 10.10 19.17
C VAL A 215 11.11 11.10 18.54
N SER A 216 9.82 10.79 18.47
CA SER A 216 8.80 11.69 17.93
C SER A 216 8.73 13.02 18.69
N SER A 217 8.73 12.97 20.03
CA SER A 217 8.72 14.19 20.85
C SER A 217 9.97 15.04 20.62
N ARG A 218 11.14 14.40 20.47
CA ARG A 218 12.39 15.10 20.16
C ARG A 218 12.37 15.75 18.78
N LEU A 219 11.81 15.07 17.78
CA LEU A 219 11.64 15.62 16.43
C LEU A 219 10.73 16.84 16.44
N GLN A 220 9.57 16.74 17.10
CA GLN A 220 8.63 17.86 17.22
C GLN A 220 9.24 19.07 17.92
N LEU A 221 10.02 18.86 19.00
CA LEU A 221 10.73 19.95 19.66
C LEU A 221 11.78 20.58 18.74
N THR A 222 12.50 19.76 17.98
CA THR A 222 13.51 20.25 17.02
C THR A 222 12.85 21.08 15.91
N GLU A 223 11.72 20.62 15.37
CA GLU A 223 10.94 21.33 14.36
C GLU A 223 10.44 22.69 14.87
N CYS A 224 9.91 22.73 16.09
CA CYS A 224 9.47 23.98 16.73
C CYS A 224 10.62 24.98 16.92
N LEU A 225 11.80 24.50 17.34
CA LEU A 225 12.99 25.35 17.46
C LEU A 225 13.45 25.90 16.11
N LEU A 226 13.41 25.07 15.05
CA LEU A 226 13.77 25.50 13.69
C LEU A 226 12.81 26.59 13.19
N GLN A 227 11.50 26.41 13.37
CA GLN A 227 10.50 27.40 12.98
C GLN A 227 10.75 28.74 13.69
N LYS A 228 11.03 28.71 15.01
CA LYS A 228 11.33 29.92 15.77
C LYS A 228 12.60 30.62 15.27
N THR A 229 13.66 29.87 14.96
CA THR A 229 14.89 30.47 14.40
C THR A 229 14.68 31.10 13.03
N GLN A 230 13.78 30.54 12.21
CA GLN A 230 13.42 31.10 10.91
C GLN A 230 12.60 32.40 11.05
N GLU A 231 11.69 32.45 12.02
CA GLU A 231 10.95 33.68 12.36
C GLU A 231 11.91 34.78 12.87
N ASP A 232 12.81 34.44 13.79
CA ASP A 232 13.80 35.38 14.34
C ASP A 232 14.76 35.91 13.24
N GLN A 233 15.17 35.06 12.29
CA GLN A 233 15.96 35.47 11.12
C GLN A 233 15.17 36.42 10.22
N GLY A 234 13.91 36.11 9.88
CA GLY A 234 13.08 36.98 9.05
C GLY A 234 12.82 38.35 9.70
N VAL A 235 12.65 38.40 11.02
CA VAL A 235 12.56 39.68 11.76
C VAL A 235 13.86 40.45 11.68
N SER A 236 15.02 39.78 11.83
CA SER A 236 16.33 40.44 11.76
C SER A 236 16.62 41.00 10.37
N GLU A 237 16.30 40.27 9.30
CA GLU A 237 16.43 40.72 7.91
C GLU A 237 15.55 41.93 7.63
N ALA A 238 14.27 41.87 8.04
CA ALA A 238 13.34 42.99 7.86
C ALA A 238 13.75 44.26 8.62
N VAL A 239 14.41 44.12 9.77
CA VAL A 239 15.02 45.25 10.49
C VAL A 239 16.23 45.79 9.74
N GLY A 240 17.09 44.90 9.21
CA GLY A 240 18.21 45.26 8.34
C GLY A 240 17.78 46.08 7.14
N ASP A 241 16.78 45.61 6.39
CA ASP A 241 16.24 46.30 5.21
C ASP A 241 15.68 47.68 5.55
N LYS A 242 14.97 47.82 6.68
CA LYS A 242 14.47 49.12 7.15
C LYS A 242 15.59 50.10 7.43
N ILE A 243 16.69 49.65 8.05
CA ILE A 243 17.85 50.50 8.34
C ILE A 243 18.54 50.92 7.04
N VAL A 244 18.76 50.00 6.10
CA VAL A 244 19.36 50.29 4.80
C VAL A 244 18.50 51.28 4.01
N ASN A 245 17.19 51.05 3.92
CA ASN A 245 16.27 51.95 3.22
C ASN A 245 16.24 53.36 3.85
N LYS A 246 16.28 53.44 5.19
CA LYS A 246 16.38 54.73 5.90
C LYS A 246 17.68 55.46 5.55
N ALA A 247 18.81 54.74 5.50
CA ALA A 247 20.11 55.31 5.16
C ALA A 247 20.14 55.82 3.71
N VAL A 248 19.60 55.04 2.76
CA VAL A 248 19.46 55.46 1.35
C VAL A 248 18.64 56.74 1.23
N SER A 249 17.47 56.78 1.87
CA SER A 249 16.60 57.98 1.85
C SER A 249 17.28 59.22 2.45
N LEU A 250 18.10 59.07 3.49
CA LEU A 250 18.88 60.17 4.05
C LEU A 250 19.97 60.64 3.08
N MET A 251 20.68 59.72 2.42
CA MET A 251 21.70 60.07 1.43
C MET A 251 21.10 60.80 0.23
N ASP A 252 19.95 60.35 -0.29
CA ASP A 252 19.24 61.02 -1.38
C ASP A 252 18.80 62.44 -0.98
N SER A 253 18.32 62.60 0.27
CA SER A 253 17.94 63.91 0.81
C SER A 253 19.14 64.85 0.94
N MET A 254 20.31 64.32 1.31
CA MET A 254 21.56 65.10 1.40
C MET A 254 22.07 65.49 0.01
N ALA A 255 21.96 64.61 -0.98
CA ALA A 255 22.34 64.92 -2.36
C ALA A 255 21.49 66.06 -2.95
N GLY A 256 20.17 66.06 -2.70
CA GLY A 256 19.27 67.11 -3.19
C GLY A 256 19.43 68.48 -2.53
N ILE A 257 20.24 68.62 -1.48
CA ILE A 257 20.59 69.92 -0.85
C ILE A 257 21.85 70.53 -1.48
N VAL A 258 22.63 69.74 -2.22
CA VAL A 258 23.91 70.13 -2.81
C VAL A 258 23.76 70.64 -4.27
N ASP A 259 22.57 70.48 -4.87
CA ASP A 259 22.16 71.06 -6.16
C ASP A 259 21.35 72.37 -5.96
#